data_AF-A0A8J7UU69-F1
#
_entry.id   AF-A0A8J7UU69-F1
#
_cell.length_a   1.000
_cell.length_b   1.000
_cell.length_c   1.000
_cell.angle_alpha   90.00
_cell.angle_beta   90.00
_cell.angle_gamma   90.00
#
_symmetry.space_group_name_H-M   'P 1'
#
loop_
_entity.id
_entity.type
_entity.pdbx_description
1 polymer ?
#
loop_
_entity_poly.entity_id
_entity_poly.type
_entity_poly.pdbx_seq_one_letter_code
_entity_poly.pdbx_strand_id
1 'polypeptide(L)'
;MRDNSNKLKFRNCIFYMVIIIILTAILSFSGCTSFSSFSFSLDKNPNEMNNTEFFNSHEKILVKVDKIVDGDTVYMDVILNDSNSYLIDPWDFDSKSKEKYNKSIIKLRLLGVDTPETYGLNKANEYQNYDNSFISNLTYLKLWGKLAKNYTIEKLDNKTVYLLFDKKSDKKGKYGRYLVYIFLKDNESNEKYINFNEELLKNGYARVYVSDFELKDKFLKIEENSKKNKIGMWY
;
A
#
# COMPACT_ATOMS: atom_id res chain seq x y z
N MET A 1 6.63 -56.57 -49.68
CA MET A 1 6.31 -55.16 -49.35
C MET A 1 6.94 -54.85 -48.00
N ARG A 2 8.07 -54.13 -47.96
CA ARG A 2 8.79 -53.83 -46.70
C ARG A 2 8.06 -52.73 -45.94
N ASP A 3 7.84 -53.02 -44.67
CA ASP A 3 7.05 -52.29 -43.68
C ASP A 3 7.51 -50.83 -43.52
N ASN A 4 6.75 -49.90 -44.12
CA ASN A 4 6.95 -48.45 -44.01
C ASN A 4 6.48 -47.88 -42.67
N SER A 5 5.77 -48.65 -41.83
CA SER A 5 5.26 -48.15 -40.55
C SER A 5 6.37 -47.97 -39.51
N ASN A 6 7.36 -48.87 -39.51
CA ASN A 6 8.52 -48.81 -38.64
C ASN A 6 9.47 -47.65 -39.01
N LYS A 7 9.63 -47.34 -40.30
CA LYS A 7 10.35 -46.14 -40.76
C LYS A 7 9.66 -44.84 -40.33
N LEU A 8 8.32 -44.81 -40.33
CA LEU A 8 7.55 -43.63 -39.93
C LEU A 8 7.62 -43.39 -38.41
N LYS A 9 7.50 -44.46 -37.60
CA LYS A 9 7.68 -44.39 -36.14
C LYS A 9 9.10 -43.98 -35.74
N PHE A 10 10.11 -44.50 -36.42
CA PHE A 10 11.52 -44.16 -36.14
C PHE A 10 11.83 -42.70 -36.50
N ARG A 11 11.31 -42.20 -37.63
CA ARG A 11 11.43 -40.78 -38.02
C ARG A 11 10.73 -39.85 -37.03
N ASN A 12 9.55 -40.23 -36.53
CA ASN A 12 8.85 -39.46 -35.51
C ASN A 12 9.61 -39.46 -34.18
N CYS A 13 10.17 -40.59 -33.74
CA CYS A 13 11.01 -40.66 -32.52
C CYS A 13 12.25 -39.77 -32.62
N ILE A 14 12.94 -39.76 -33.76
CA ILE A 14 14.10 -38.88 -33.98
C ILE A 14 13.66 -37.41 -33.98
N PHE A 15 12.51 -37.09 -34.57
CA PHE A 15 11.98 -35.73 -34.59
C PHE A 15 11.65 -35.23 -33.16
N TYR A 16 11.02 -36.06 -32.33
CA TYR A 16 10.73 -35.72 -30.93
C TYR A 16 12.00 -35.62 -30.07
N MET A 17 13.00 -36.48 -30.30
CA MET A 17 14.30 -36.39 -29.62
C MET A 17 15.06 -35.11 -29.99
N VAL A 18 15.06 -34.70 -31.26
CA VAL A 18 15.68 -33.45 -31.71
C VAL A 18 14.94 -32.22 -31.13
N ILE A 19 13.61 -32.26 -31.04
CA ILE A 19 12.82 -31.19 -30.39
C ILE A 19 13.12 -31.09 -28.89
N ILE A 20 13.24 -32.22 -28.18
CA ILE A 20 13.55 -32.22 -26.74
C ILE A 20 14.98 -31.72 -26.49
N ILE A 21 15.96 -32.08 -27.32
CA ILE A 21 17.34 -31.58 -27.22
C ILE A 21 17.41 -30.07 -27.51
N ILE A 22 16.61 -29.55 -28.44
CA ILE A 22 16.48 -28.09 -28.67
C ILE A 22 15.83 -27.40 -27.46
N LEU A 23 14.78 -27.97 -26.86
CA LEU A 23 14.13 -27.39 -25.68
C LEU A 23 15.05 -27.34 -24.45
N THR A 24 15.88 -28.36 -24.24
CA THR A 24 16.83 -28.40 -23.12
C THR A 24 18.07 -27.54 -23.37
N ALA A 25 18.49 -27.36 -24.64
CA ALA A 25 19.52 -26.41 -25.01
C ALA A 25 19.09 -24.94 -24.83
N ILE A 26 17.79 -24.63 -25.01
CA ILE A 26 17.22 -23.29 -24.71
C ILE A 26 17.19 -23.02 -23.19
N LEU A 27 17.07 -24.06 -22.36
CA LEU A 27 17.09 -23.94 -20.90
C LEU A 27 18.50 -23.90 -20.29
N SER A 28 19.56 -24.07 -21.08
CA SER A 28 20.95 -24.08 -20.59
C SER A 28 21.85 -23.01 -21.20
N PHE A 29 21.32 -22.16 -22.09
CA PHE A 29 21.98 -20.96 -22.57
C PHE A 29 21.15 -19.70 -22.29
N SER A 30 21.04 -19.32 -21.03
CA SER A 30 20.82 -17.92 -20.63
C SER A 30 21.42 -17.71 -19.24
N GLY A 31 22.75 -17.70 -19.18
CA GLY A 31 23.41 -16.94 -18.12
C GLY A 31 22.93 -15.48 -18.19
N CYS A 32 22.48 -14.97 -17.06
CA CYS A 32 22.26 -13.55 -16.79
C CYS A 32 21.49 -12.77 -17.87
N THR A 33 20.17 -12.83 -17.82
CA THR A 33 19.40 -11.59 -17.99
C THR A 33 18.55 -11.46 -16.74
N SER A 34 18.79 -10.40 -15.98
CA SER A 34 17.84 -9.92 -14.98
C SER A 34 16.45 -10.01 -15.57
N PHE A 35 15.52 -10.65 -14.87
CA PHE A 35 14.10 -10.39 -15.05
C PHE A 35 13.97 -8.87 -14.91
N SER A 36 13.98 -8.16 -16.04
CA SER A 36 13.57 -6.77 -16.04
C SER A 36 12.15 -6.84 -15.55
N SER A 37 11.94 -6.32 -14.34
CA SER A 37 10.65 -5.83 -13.95
C SER A 37 10.07 -5.15 -15.18
N PHE A 38 8.95 -5.66 -15.67
CA PHE A 38 8.15 -4.95 -16.66
C PHE A 38 7.73 -3.67 -15.95
N SER A 39 8.59 -2.66 -16.00
CA SER A 39 8.27 -1.30 -15.63
C SER A 39 7.29 -0.88 -16.70
N PHE A 40 6.01 -1.12 -16.41
CA PHE A 40 4.95 -0.38 -17.04
C PHE A 40 5.30 1.08 -16.80
N SER A 41 5.86 1.72 -17.82
CA SER A 41 6.22 3.12 -17.81
C SER A 41 4.90 3.88 -17.84
N LEU A 42 4.27 3.99 -16.66
CA LEU A 42 3.44 5.14 -16.35
C LEU A 42 4.30 6.33 -16.70
N ASP A 43 3.86 7.09 -17.68
CA ASP A 43 4.43 8.36 -18.10
C ASP A 43 4.61 9.20 -16.84
N LYS A 44 5.81 9.12 -16.23
CA LYS A 44 6.08 9.81 -14.97
C LYS A 44 6.07 11.27 -15.35
N ASN A 45 5.10 12.02 -14.84
CA ASN A 45 5.18 13.46 -14.88
C ASN A 45 6.56 13.84 -14.30
N PRO A 46 7.45 14.49 -15.05
CA PRO A 46 8.83 14.72 -14.64
C PRO A 46 8.95 15.57 -13.35
N ASN A 47 7.86 16.17 -12.90
CA ASN A 47 7.75 16.94 -11.67
C ASN A 47 7.08 16.18 -10.50
N GLU A 48 6.70 14.91 -10.66
CA GLU A 48 6.08 14.14 -9.59
C GLU A 48 7.15 13.60 -8.63
N MET A 49 7.27 14.27 -7.48
CA MET A 49 8.23 13.94 -6.44
C MET A 49 8.06 12.48 -5.96
N ASN A 50 9.17 11.74 -5.92
CA ASN A 50 9.12 10.35 -5.46
C ASN A 50 9.01 10.26 -3.93
N ASN A 51 8.73 9.06 -3.41
CA ASN A 51 8.51 8.89 -1.95
C ASN A 51 9.71 9.29 -1.10
N THR A 52 10.94 9.06 -1.57
CA THR A 52 12.15 9.43 -0.85
C THR A 52 12.36 10.94 -0.84
N GLU A 53 12.13 11.62 -1.96
CA GLU A 53 12.20 13.08 -2.05
C GLU A 53 11.12 13.74 -1.18
N PHE A 54 9.88 13.21 -1.20
CA PHE A 54 8.82 13.65 -0.31
C PHE A 54 9.22 13.46 1.15
N PHE A 55 9.72 12.27 1.49
CA PHE A 55 10.18 11.97 2.84
C PHE A 55 11.27 12.94 3.33
N ASN A 56 12.25 13.24 2.47
CA ASN A 56 13.37 14.10 2.81
C ASN A 56 12.97 15.58 2.97
N SER A 57 11.95 16.04 2.25
CA SER A 57 11.47 17.43 2.30
C SER A 57 10.58 17.75 3.50
N HIS A 58 10.28 16.76 4.36
CA HIS A 58 9.40 16.91 5.52
C HIS A 58 10.13 16.71 6.85
N GLU A 59 9.56 17.31 7.89
CA GLU A 59 9.84 16.91 9.27
C GLU A 59 9.22 15.54 9.54
N LYS A 60 9.95 14.69 10.26
CA LYS A 60 9.55 13.31 10.55
C LYS A 60 9.67 13.03 12.04
N ILE A 61 8.71 12.27 12.54
CA ILE A 61 8.69 11.78 13.92
C ILE A 61 8.82 10.26 13.87
N LEU A 62 9.81 9.73 14.56
CA LEU A 62 9.97 8.29 14.71
C LEU A 62 9.06 7.79 15.83
N VAL A 63 8.24 6.80 15.55
CA VAL A 63 7.25 6.28 16.50
C VAL A 63 7.15 4.76 16.39
N LYS A 64 6.65 4.12 17.45
CA LYS A 64 6.33 2.70 17.44
C LYS A 64 4.82 2.52 17.33
N VAL A 65 4.40 1.62 16.45
CA VAL A 65 2.98 1.26 16.34
C VAL A 65 2.57 0.47 17.58
N ASP A 66 1.55 0.96 18.28
CA ASP A 66 1.01 0.35 19.51
C ASP A 66 -0.19 -0.54 19.20
N LYS A 67 -1.15 -0.03 18.42
CA LYS A 67 -2.38 -0.75 18.10
C LYS A 67 -2.99 -0.32 16.78
N ILE A 68 -3.54 -1.28 16.04
CA ILE A 68 -4.23 -1.05 14.78
C ILE A 68 -5.74 -1.17 15.00
N VAL A 69 -6.50 -0.13 14.64
CA VAL A 69 -7.95 -0.06 14.88
C VAL A 69 -8.71 -0.64 13.69
N ASP A 70 -8.40 -0.12 12.51
CA ASP A 70 -8.90 -0.50 11.18
C ASP A 70 -7.76 -0.31 10.16
N GLY A 71 -8.06 -0.25 8.86
CA GLY A 71 -7.01 -0.12 7.85
C GLY A 71 -6.40 1.28 7.71
N ASP A 72 -7.01 2.33 8.29
CA ASP A 72 -6.54 3.72 8.17
C ASP A 72 -6.43 4.47 9.51
N THR A 73 -6.67 3.80 10.63
CA THR A 73 -6.63 4.37 11.97
C THR A 73 -5.76 3.51 12.89
N VAL A 74 -4.79 4.15 13.53
CA VAL A 74 -3.76 3.51 14.35
C VAL A 74 -3.49 4.30 15.62
N TYR A 75 -3.10 3.60 16.68
CA TYR A 75 -2.50 4.17 17.88
C TYR A 75 -1.00 3.99 17.81
N MET A 76 -0.25 5.03 18.15
CA MET A 76 1.19 5.01 18.13
C MET A 76 1.78 5.54 19.43
N ASP A 77 2.82 4.86 19.88
CA ASP A 77 3.66 5.24 21.00
C ASP A 77 4.80 6.12 20.48
N VAL A 78 4.76 7.40 20.83
CA VAL A 78 5.80 8.36 20.42
C VAL A 78 7.07 8.05 21.19
N ILE A 79 8.11 7.57 20.48
CA ILE A 79 9.44 7.38 21.05
C ILE A 79 10.13 8.74 21.08
N LEU A 80 10.23 9.33 22.27
CA LEU A 80 10.99 10.57 22.50
C LEU A 80 12.49 10.25 22.49
N ASN A 81 13.10 10.12 21.31
CA ASN A 81 14.53 9.76 21.23
C ASN A 81 15.49 10.92 21.01
N ASP A 82 15.04 12.17 20.89
CA ASP A 82 15.92 13.34 20.89
C ASP A 82 15.20 14.57 21.44
N SER A 83 15.98 15.54 21.93
CA SER A 83 15.59 16.78 22.62
C SER A 83 14.66 17.74 21.83
N ASN A 84 14.19 17.35 20.64
CA ASN A 84 13.27 18.10 19.78
C ASN A 84 11.93 17.38 19.52
N SER A 85 11.57 16.36 20.31
CA SER A 85 10.41 15.48 20.08
C SER A 85 9.01 16.06 20.44
N TYR A 86 8.86 17.39 20.44
CA TYR A 86 7.63 18.11 20.84
C TYR A 86 6.67 18.45 19.69
N LEU A 87 6.52 17.60 18.67
CA LEU A 87 5.64 17.94 17.53
C LEU A 87 4.20 17.45 17.67
N ILE A 88 3.91 16.61 18.67
CA ILE A 88 2.53 16.26 19.01
C ILE A 88 2.35 16.63 20.46
N ASP A 89 1.68 17.76 20.73
CA ASP A 89 1.43 18.20 22.10
C ASP A 89 0.69 17.08 22.86
N PRO A 90 1.35 16.41 23.83
CA PRO A 90 0.72 15.34 24.59
C PRO A 90 -0.39 15.87 25.50
N TRP A 91 -0.42 17.19 25.75
CA TRP A 91 -1.43 17.86 26.57
C TRP A 91 -2.73 18.16 25.83
N ASP A 92 -2.72 18.06 24.50
CA ASP A 92 -3.88 18.19 23.63
C ASP A 92 -4.64 16.85 23.45
N PHE A 93 -4.22 15.83 24.19
CA PHE A 93 -4.84 14.51 24.32
C PHE A 93 -5.64 14.49 25.63
N ASP A 94 -6.97 14.32 25.53
CA ASP A 94 -7.93 14.42 26.65
C ASP A 94 -7.38 13.78 27.93
N SER A 95 -7.41 14.57 29.01
CA SER A 95 -7.11 14.20 30.40
C SER A 95 -7.68 12.86 30.87
N LYS A 96 -8.83 12.40 30.34
CA LYS A 96 -9.40 11.06 30.66
C LYS A 96 -8.60 9.88 30.10
N SER A 97 -7.72 10.12 29.12
CA SER A 97 -6.87 9.11 28.48
C SER A 97 -5.57 8.84 29.26
N LYS A 98 -5.15 9.79 30.09
CA LYS A 98 -3.85 9.79 30.79
C LYS A 98 -3.72 8.68 31.84
N GLU A 99 -4.83 8.25 32.44
CA GLU A 99 -4.82 7.27 33.52
C GLU A 99 -4.80 5.80 33.04
N LYS A 100 -5.18 5.57 31.77
CA LYS A 100 -5.26 4.22 31.19
C LYS A 100 -4.04 3.81 30.34
N TYR A 101 -3.29 4.79 29.83
CA TYR A 101 -2.18 4.57 28.90
C TYR A 101 -0.92 5.24 29.44
N ASN A 102 -0.05 4.46 30.09
CA ASN A 102 1.16 4.95 30.75
C ASN A 102 2.32 5.22 29.78
N LYS A 103 2.04 5.86 28.64
CA LYS A 103 2.97 6.22 27.57
C LYS A 103 2.26 7.18 26.61
N SER A 104 3.02 7.99 25.88
CA SER A 104 2.55 8.98 24.89
C SER A 104 1.85 8.34 23.68
N ILE A 105 0.76 7.61 23.92
CA ILE A 105 -0.04 6.89 22.92
C ILE A 105 -1.05 7.85 22.30
N ILE A 106 -0.97 8.02 20.98
CA ILE A 106 -1.81 8.99 20.25
C ILE A 106 -2.57 8.28 19.15
N LYS A 107 -3.85 8.63 18.99
CA LYS A 107 -4.70 8.11 17.92
C LYS A 107 -4.54 8.95 16.66
N LEU A 108 -4.16 8.29 15.57
CA LEU A 108 -3.86 8.90 14.27
C LEU A 108 -4.80 8.35 13.19
N ARG A 109 -5.07 9.18 12.18
CA ARG A 109 -5.72 8.77 10.93
C ARG A 109 -4.77 9.01 9.77
N LEU A 110 -4.71 8.04 8.86
CA LEU A 110 -3.94 8.18 7.64
C LEU A 110 -4.60 9.24 6.74
N LEU A 111 -3.83 10.26 6.39
CA LEU A 111 -4.28 11.34 5.52
C LEU A 111 -4.51 10.83 4.10
N GLY A 112 -5.59 11.31 3.48
CA GLY A 112 -5.94 11.04 2.08
C GLY A 112 -6.53 9.67 1.77
N VAL A 113 -6.55 8.72 2.72
CA VAL A 113 -7.08 7.36 2.49
C VAL A 113 -8.22 7.01 3.44
N ASP A 114 -9.18 6.25 2.92
CA ASP A 114 -10.33 5.76 3.68
C ASP A 114 -10.59 4.29 3.35
N THR A 115 -10.58 3.44 4.37
CA THR A 115 -10.83 2.00 4.23
C THR A 115 -12.29 1.67 4.52
N PRO A 116 -12.86 0.60 3.93
CA PRO A 116 -14.21 0.18 4.30
C PRO A 116 -14.35 -0.07 5.80
N GLU A 117 -15.48 0.37 6.34
CA GLU A 117 -15.79 0.27 7.77
C GLU A 117 -15.91 -1.19 8.21
N THR A 118 -15.24 -1.52 9.32
CA THR A 118 -15.24 -2.88 9.90
C THR A 118 -16.39 -3.11 10.89
N TYR A 119 -16.79 -2.06 11.61
CA TYR A 119 -17.85 -2.12 12.63
C TYR A 119 -19.06 -1.26 12.27
N GLY A 120 -18.85 -0.14 11.56
CA GLY A 120 -19.89 0.77 11.12
C GLY A 120 -20.62 0.35 9.84
N LEU A 121 -21.53 1.22 9.38
CA LEU A 121 -22.19 1.08 8.09
C LEU A 121 -21.34 1.72 7.01
N ASN A 122 -20.98 0.93 6.00
CA ASN A 122 -20.37 1.43 4.78
C ASN A 122 -21.41 2.21 3.95
N LYS A 123 -20.97 3.28 3.31
CA LYS A 123 -21.80 4.03 2.36
C LYS A 123 -21.42 3.65 0.93
N ALA A 124 -22.27 2.86 0.28
CA ALA A 124 -21.99 2.35 -1.06
C ALA A 124 -21.67 3.44 -2.10
N ASN A 125 -22.27 4.64 -1.96
CA ASN A 125 -22.04 5.77 -2.86
C ASN A 125 -20.63 6.38 -2.76
N GLU A 126 -19.80 5.94 -1.80
CA GLU A 126 -18.39 6.34 -1.69
C GLU A 126 -17.44 5.43 -2.49
N TYR A 127 -17.94 4.28 -2.98
CA TYR A 127 -17.13 3.25 -3.64
C TYR A 127 -17.55 3.09 -5.10
N GLN A 128 -17.16 4.07 -5.92
CA GLN A 128 -17.42 4.08 -7.36
C GLN A 128 -16.30 3.36 -8.13
N ASN A 129 -16.65 2.38 -8.94
CA ASN A 129 -15.78 1.65 -9.87
C ASN A 129 -15.40 2.51 -11.07
N TYR A 130 -14.45 2.01 -11.89
CA TYR A 130 -13.99 2.69 -13.11
C TYR A 130 -15.10 2.91 -14.15
N ASP A 131 -16.10 2.02 -14.20
CA ASP A 131 -17.24 2.11 -15.11
C ASP A 131 -18.40 2.98 -14.56
N ASN A 132 -18.13 3.73 -13.49
CA ASN A 132 -19.09 4.54 -12.74
C ASN A 132 -20.16 3.77 -11.96
N SER A 133 -20.13 2.43 -11.94
CA SER A 133 -20.99 1.64 -11.05
C SER A 133 -20.54 1.78 -9.59
N PHE A 134 -21.45 1.54 -8.64
CA PHE A 134 -21.13 1.55 -7.21
C PHE A 134 -21.06 0.14 -6.66
N ILE A 135 -20.12 -0.11 -5.74
CA ILE A 135 -20.09 -1.33 -4.94
C ILE A 135 -21.24 -1.27 -3.92
N SER A 136 -22.39 -1.82 -4.29
CA SER A 136 -23.62 -1.78 -3.48
C SER A 136 -23.68 -2.86 -2.39
N ASN A 137 -22.86 -3.91 -2.49
CA ASN A 137 -22.82 -5.00 -1.52
C ASN A 137 -22.07 -4.59 -0.24
N LEU A 138 -22.80 -4.20 0.80
CA LEU A 138 -22.22 -3.76 2.08
C LEU A 138 -21.49 -4.88 2.83
N THR A 139 -21.89 -6.15 2.64
CA THR A 139 -21.20 -7.30 3.23
C THR A 139 -19.84 -7.49 2.58
N TYR A 140 -19.74 -7.29 1.27
CA TYR A 140 -18.48 -7.28 0.53
C TYR A 140 -17.57 -6.15 0.99
N LEU A 141 -18.08 -4.92 1.13
CA LEU A 141 -17.30 -3.80 1.69
C LEU A 141 -16.81 -4.10 3.11
N LYS A 142 -17.65 -4.68 3.97
CA LYS A 142 -17.24 -5.08 5.32
C LYS A 142 -16.15 -6.16 5.32
N LEU A 143 -16.17 -7.08 4.35
CA LEU A 143 -15.08 -8.04 4.16
C LEU A 143 -13.78 -7.33 3.79
N TRP A 144 -13.84 -6.38 2.84
CA TRP A 144 -12.67 -5.59 2.45
C TRP A 144 -12.13 -4.71 3.57
N GLY A 145 -12.98 -4.19 4.45
CA GLY A 145 -12.54 -3.50 5.66
C GLY A 145 -11.69 -4.39 6.56
N LYS A 146 -12.07 -5.66 6.72
CA LYS A 146 -11.27 -6.65 7.46
C LYS A 146 -9.96 -6.97 6.76
N LEU A 147 -9.98 -7.10 5.43
CA LEU A 147 -8.76 -7.35 4.64
C LEU A 147 -7.80 -6.16 4.73
N ALA A 148 -8.28 -4.93 4.64
CA ALA A 148 -7.50 -3.70 4.81
C ALA A 148 -6.87 -3.60 6.21
N LYS A 149 -7.65 -3.92 7.26
CA LYS A 149 -7.13 -4.00 8.62
C LYS A 149 -6.03 -5.06 8.75
N ASN A 150 -6.25 -6.26 8.20
CA ASN A 150 -5.26 -7.34 8.27
C ASN A 150 -3.98 -6.99 7.52
N TYR A 151 -4.09 -6.36 6.35
CA TYR A 151 -2.94 -5.85 5.60
C TYR A 151 -2.15 -4.82 6.42
N THR A 152 -2.86 -3.91 7.11
CA THR A 152 -2.24 -2.93 8.01
C THR A 152 -1.52 -3.59 9.17
N ILE A 153 -2.11 -4.64 9.77
CA ILE A 153 -1.47 -5.46 10.80
C ILE A 153 -0.19 -6.11 10.26
N GLU A 154 -0.25 -6.79 9.12
CA GLU A 154 0.92 -7.42 8.52
C GLU A 154 2.05 -6.41 8.24
N LYS A 155 1.70 -5.21 7.78
CA LYS A 155 2.71 -4.21 7.39
C LYS A 155 3.26 -3.40 8.54
N LEU A 156 2.46 -3.10 9.57
CA LEU A 156 2.80 -2.09 10.59
C LEU A 156 2.91 -2.63 12.01
N ASP A 157 2.34 -3.80 12.33
CA ASP A 157 2.26 -4.25 13.72
C ASP A 157 3.65 -4.36 14.37
N ASN A 158 3.78 -3.78 15.58
CA ASN A 158 5.01 -3.70 16.35
C ASN A 158 6.21 -3.09 15.60
N LYS A 159 6.00 -2.37 14.49
CA LYS A 159 7.08 -1.71 13.74
C LYS A 159 7.34 -0.30 14.22
N THR A 160 8.59 0.13 14.04
CA THR A 160 8.98 1.54 14.12
C THR A 160 8.78 2.17 12.75
N VAL A 161 8.06 3.29 12.70
CA VAL A 161 7.69 3.98 11.46
C VAL A 161 7.96 5.48 11.58
N TYR A 162 7.95 6.18 10.46
CA TYR A 162 8.04 7.62 10.41
C TYR A 162 6.68 8.24 10.16
N LEU A 163 6.30 9.20 11.00
CA LEU A 163 5.12 10.04 10.80
C LEU A 163 5.53 11.36 10.16
N LEU A 164 4.82 11.72 9.10
CA LEU A 164 4.96 13.01 8.43
C LEU A 164 3.61 13.73 8.48
N PHE A 165 3.66 15.01 8.81
CA PHE A 165 2.52 15.91 8.65
C PHE A 165 2.58 16.59 7.30
N ASP A 166 1.42 16.71 6.67
CA ASP A 166 1.24 17.46 5.45
C ASP A 166 1.27 18.97 5.73
N LYS A 167 1.90 19.74 4.84
CA LYS A 167 2.04 21.20 4.95
C LYS A 167 0.82 21.97 4.47
N LYS A 168 -0.09 21.32 3.75
CA LYS A 168 -1.28 21.92 3.12
C LYS A 168 -2.56 21.66 3.92
N SER A 169 -2.69 20.49 4.51
CA SER A 169 -3.86 20.05 5.26
C SER A 169 -3.80 20.44 6.73
N ASP A 170 -4.96 20.46 7.38
CA ASP A 170 -5.02 20.62 8.83
C ASP A 170 -4.32 19.47 9.56
N LYS A 171 -3.59 19.79 10.64
CA LYS A 171 -2.93 18.76 11.47
C LYS A 171 -3.91 17.78 12.11
N LYS A 172 -5.15 18.22 12.39
CA LYS A 172 -6.20 17.41 13.01
C LYS A 172 -7.45 17.39 12.14
N GLY A 173 -8.05 16.22 12.01
CA GLY A 173 -9.37 16.06 11.40
C GLY A 173 -10.50 16.48 12.35
N LYS A 174 -11.72 16.52 11.83
CA LYS A 174 -12.96 16.93 12.53
C LYS A 174 -13.25 16.18 13.85
N TYR A 175 -12.65 15.02 14.05
CA TYR A 175 -12.81 14.18 15.24
C TYR A 175 -11.61 14.24 16.20
N GLY A 176 -10.74 15.24 16.07
CA GLY A 176 -9.56 15.43 16.92
C GLY A 176 -8.41 14.46 16.65
N ARG A 177 -8.54 13.54 15.69
CA ARG A 177 -7.45 12.64 15.24
C ARG A 177 -6.42 13.44 14.44
N TYR A 178 -5.15 13.25 14.73
CA TYR A 178 -4.08 13.79 13.90
C TYR A 178 -4.09 13.11 12.53
N LEU A 179 -3.87 13.90 11.47
CA LEU A 179 -3.80 13.44 10.08
C LEU A 179 -2.34 13.29 9.68
N VAL A 180 -1.94 12.09 9.25
CA VAL A 180 -0.53 11.77 9.01
C VAL A 180 -0.32 10.92 7.76
N TYR A 181 0.86 11.03 7.19
CA TYR A 181 1.44 10.00 6.34
C TYR A 181 2.31 9.06 7.18
N ILE A 182 2.25 7.77 6.88
CA ILE A 182 3.14 6.76 7.46
C ILE A 182 4.16 6.34 6.43
N PHE A 183 5.44 6.48 6.77
CA PHE A 183 6.55 6.01 5.95
C PHE A 183 7.32 4.89 6.64
N LEU A 184 7.63 3.86 5.85
CA LEU A 184 8.48 2.74 6.22
C LEU A 184 9.80 2.86 5.46
N LYS A 185 10.90 2.43 6.09
CA LYS A 185 12.15 2.21 5.36
C LYS A 185 12.01 0.96 4.50
N ASP A 186 12.50 1.02 3.27
CA ASP A 186 12.55 -0.13 2.37
C ASP A 186 13.60 -1.13 2.89
N ASN A 187 13.25 -2.42 2.93
CA ASN A 187 14.16 -3.47 3.39
C ASN A 187 15.22 -3.81 2.33
N GLU A 188 14.93 -3.57 1.05
CA GLU A 188 15.84 -3.87 -0.06
C GLU A 188 16.84 -2.74 -0.34
N SER A 189 16.59 -1.54 0.21
CA SER A 189 17.42 -0.37 -0.01
C SER A 189 17.44 0.55 1.20
N ASN A 190 18.65 0.87 1.69
CA ASN A 190 18.83 1.75 2.84
C ASN A 190 18.43 3.22 2.61
N GLU A 191 18.13 3.60 1.36
CA GLU A 191 17.88 4.99 0.95
C GLU A 191 16.47 5.18 0.38
N LYS A 192 15.62 4.14 0.43
CA LYS A 192 14.25 4.21 -0.08
C LYS A 192 13.24 4.17 1.06
N TYR A 193 12.17 4.93 0.87
CA TYR A 193 11.04 4.98 1.79
C TYR A 193 9.74 4.66 1.07
N ILE A 194 8.88 3.91 1.75
CA ILE A 194 7.59 3.45 1.25
C ILE A 194 6.50 4.23 1.99
N ASN A 195 5.67 4.94 1.24
CA ASN A 195 4.46 5.58 1.77
C ASN A 195 3.36 4.52 1.93
N PHE A 196 3.03 4.18 3.18
CA PHE A 196 2.03 3.15 3.46
C PHE A 196 0.60 3.58 3.06
N ASN A 197 0.30 4.88 3.09
CA ASN A 197 -0.98 5.39 2.59
C ASN A 197 -1.15 5.07 1.09
N GLU A 198 -0.08 5.22 0.29
CA GLU A 198 -0.09 4.85 -1.13
C GLU A 198 -0.26 3.34 -1.33
N GLU A 199 0.35 2.51 -0.49
CA GLU A 199 0.24 1.06 -0.57
C GLU A 199 -1.20 0.57 -0.38
N LEU A 200 -1.97 1.21 0.52
CA LEU A 200 -3.39 0.91 0.67
C LEU A 200 -4.18 1.16 -0.62
N LEU A 201 -3.87 2.24 -1.35
CA LEU A 201 -4.52 2.58 -2.61
C LEU A 201 -4.08 1.65 -3.74
N LYS A 202 -2.77 1.39 -3.87
CA LYS A 202 -2.20 0.51 -4.91
C LYS A 202 -2.76 -0.91 -4.84
N ASN A 203 -2.97 -1.41 -3.62
CA ASN A 203 -3.51 -2.75 -3.38
C ASN A 203 -5.05 -2.77 -3.29
N GLY A 204 -5.73 -1.65 -3.55
CA GLY A 204 -7.19 -1.56 -3.59
C GLY A 204 -7.87 -1.83 -2.23
N TYR A 205 -7.19 -1.51 -1.12
CA TYR A 205 -7.73 -1.60 0.24
C TYR A 205 -8.44 -0.33 0.69
N ALA A 206 -8.16 0.80 0.04
CA ALA A 206 -8.70 2.10 0.39
C ALA A 206 -9.15 2.86 -0.86
N ARG A 207 -10.03 3.84 -0.64
CA ARG A 207 -10.36 4.92 -1.59
C ARG A 207 -9.64 6.21 -1.18
N VAL A 208 -9.57 7.18 -2.08
CA VAL A 208 -9.18 8.55 -1.72
C VAL A 208 -10.39 9.29 -1.18
N TYR A 209 -10.26 9.96 -0.03
CA TYR A 209 -11.32 10.84 0.46
C TYR A 209 -11.10 12.30 0.04
N VAL A 210 -12.20 13.05 -0.07
CA VAL A 210 -12.18 14.43 -0.55
C VAL A 210 -11.70 15.36 0.56
N SER A 211 -10.44 15.75 0.48
CA SER A 211 -9.86 16.89 1.19
C SER A 211 -8.80 17.55 0.30
N ASP A 212 -8.08 18.52 0.84
CA ASP A 212 -6.92 19.13 0.19
C ASP A 212 -5.64 18.77 0.94
N PHE A 213 -4.65 18.23 0.23
CA PHE A 213 -3.37 17.74 0.77
C PHE A 213 -2.33 17.63 -0.37
N GLU A 214 -1.04 17.58 -0.05
CA GLU A 214 0.06 17.65 -1.02
C GLU A 214 0.06 16.47 -2.01
N LEU A 215 -0.24 15.25 -1.53
CA LEU A 215 -0.20 14.02 -2.34
C LEU A 215 -1.51 13.70 -3.07
N LYS A 216 -2.48 14.62 -3.11
CA LYS A 216 -3.84 14.34 -3.61
C LYS A 216 -3.88 13.83 -5.04
N ASP A 217 -3.24 14.53 -5.96
CA ASP A 217 -3.28 14.17 -7.38
C ASP A 217 -2.62 12.81 -7.63
N LYS A 218 -1.52 12.53 -6.93
CA LYS A 218 -0.86 11.22 -6.95
C LYS A 218 -1.77 10.11 -6.44
N PHE A 219 -2.44 10.33 -5.30
CA PHE A 219 -3.33 9.35 -4.70
C PHE A 219 -4.52 9.05 -5.62
N LEU A 220 -5.10 10.08 -6.25
CA LEU A 220 -6.20 9.93 -7.21
C LEU A 220 -5.78 9.10 -8.43
N LYS A 221 -4.58 9.35 -9.00
CA LYS A 221 -4.04 8.53 -10.10
C LYS A 221 -3.83 7.07 -9.69
N ILE A 222 -3.34 6.82 -8.47
CA ILE A 222 -3.16 5.46 -7.96
C ILE A 222 -4.51 4.76 -7.84
N GLU A 223 -5.51 5.41 -7.24
CA GLU A 223 -6.85 4.85 -7.10
C GLU A 223 -7.49 4.56 -8.46
N GLU A 224 -7.38 5.49 -9.42
CA GLU A 224 -7.89 5.31 -10.79
C GLU A 224 -7.24 4.09 -11.46
N ASN A 225 -5.91 3.93 -11.32
CA ASN A 225 -5.21 2.76 -11.84
C ASN A 225 -5.67 1.47 -11.15
N SER A 226 -5.85 1.46 -9.84
CA SER A 226 -6.37 0.29 -9.11
C SER A 226 -7.78 -0.07 -9.56
N LYS A 227 -8.65 0.92 -9.79
CA LYS A 227 -10.01 0.74 -10.33
C LYS A 227 -9.99 0.16 -11.73
N LYS A 228 -9.18 0.74 -12.63
CA LYS A 228 -9.06 0.29 -14.03
C LYS A 228 -8.58 -1.15 -14.14
N ASN A 229 -7.65 -1.54 -13.27
CA ASN A 229 -7.05 -2.88 -13.27
C ASN A 229 -7.78 -3.89 -12.36
N LYS A 230 -8.93 -3.50 -11.79
CA LYS A 230 -9.73 -4.32 -10.88
C LYS A 230 -8.95 -4.89 -9.69
N ILE A 231 -8.10 -4.06 -9.10
CA ILE A 231 -7.26 -4.45 -7.96
C ILE A 231 -8.05 -4.29 -6.67
N GLY A 232 -7.92 -5.26 -5.77
CA GLY A 232 -8.53 -5.20 -4.45
C GLY A 232 -10.05 -5.21 -4.52
N MET A 233 -10.69 -4.25 -3.84
CA MET A 233 -12.15 -4.15 -3.79
C MET A 233 -12.80 -3.71 -5.11
N TRP A 234 -12.02 -3.23 -6.08
CA TRP A 234 -12.52 -2.59 -7.30
C TRP A 234 -12.94 -3.57 -8.42
N TYR A 235 -13.77 -4.58 -8.12
CA TYR A 235 -14.11 -5.65 -9.08
C TYR A 235 -15.39 -5.42 -9.90
#